data_AF-A0A968PC13-F1
#
_entry.id   AF-A0A968PC13-F1
#
_cell.length_a   1.000
_cell.length_b   1.000
_cell.length_c   1.000
_cell.angle_alpha   90.00
_cell.angle_beta   90.00
_cell.angle_gamma   90.00
#
_symmetry.space_group_name_H-M   'P 1'
#
loop_
_entity.id
_entity.type
_entity.pdbx_description
1 polymer ?
#
loop_
_entity_poly.entity_id
_entity_poly.type
_entity_poly.pdbx_seq_one_letter_code
_entity_poly.pdbx_strand_id
1 'polypeptide(L)'
;MRKAAILFLSIDPESAALILKQMEPKSVEEVTRELASLGEVPPSIRNKIIQEFYDLALAQNWAGEGGLEQAKALLQLSLDPGEADRICRPSGNRFAKPLCVLQRRT
;
A
#
# COMPACT_ATOMS: atom_id res chain seq x y z
N MET A 1 -2.14 -17.99 -5.10
CA MET A 1 -3.47 -17.37 -5.32
C MET A 1 -4.26 -17.09 -4.04
N ARG A 2 -4.12 -17.88 -2.96
CA ARG A 2 -4.82 -17.65 -1.68
C ARG A 2 -4.74 -16.22 -1.09
N LYS A 3 -3.57 -15.57 -1.11
CA LYS A 3 -3.43 -14.18 -0.61
C LYS A 3 -4.26 -13.18 -1.43
N ALA A 4 -4.26 -13.34 -2.76
CA ALA A 4 -5.06 -12.50 -3.65
C ALA A 4 -6.56 -12.67 -3.37
N ALA A 5 -7.03 -13.91 -3.20
CA ALA A 5 -8.42 -14.19 -2.84
C ALA A 5 -8.83 -13.53 -1.50
N ILE A 6 -7.95 -13.54 -0.49
CA ILE A 6 -8.22 -12.84 0.79
C ILE A 6 -8.23 -11.31 0.61
N LEU A 7 -7.39 -10.76 -0.27
CA LEU A 7 -7.41 -9.34 -0.62
C LEU A 7 -8.74 -8.98 -1.30
N PHE A 8 -9.22 -9.81 -2.22
CA PHE A 8 -10.52 -9.63 -2.89
C PHE A 8 -11.71 -9.65 -1.91
N LEU A 9 -11.66 -10.44 -0.83
CA LEU A 9 -12.67 -10.39 0.24
C LEU A 9 -12.64 -9.11 1.07
N SER A 10 -11.58 -8.32 0.96
CA SER A 10 -11.37 -7.10 1.76
C SER A 10 -11.72 -5.82 1.02
N ILE A 11 -11.92 -5.89 -0.30
CA ILE A 11 -12.33 -4.78 -1.15
C ILE A 11 -13.79 -4.91 -1.56
N ASP A 12 -14.41 -3.82 -1.97
CA ASP A 12 -15.77 -3.81 -2.47
C ASP A 12 -15.91 -4.62 -3.79
N PRO A 13 -17.10 -5.20 -4.04
CA PRO A 13 -17.33 -6.07 -5.20
C PRO A 13 -17.09 -5.37 -6.54
N GLU A 14 -17.37 -4.07 -6.62
CA GLU A 14 -17.21 -3.28 -7.84
C GLU A 14 -15.73 -3.13 -8.21
N SER A 15 -14.89 -2.74 -7.25
CA SER A 15 -13.44 -2.64 -7.43
C SER A 15 -12.82 -4.01 -7.72
N ALA A 16 -13.26 -5.07 -7.05
CA ALA A 16 -12.82 -6.44 -7.34
C ALA A 16 -13.10 -6.84 -8.79
N ALA A 17 -14.30 -6.55 -9.29
CA ALA A 17 -14.70 -6.88 -10.65
C ALA A 17 -13.85 -6.16 -11.72
N LEU A 18 -13.47 -4.90 -11.46
CA LEU A 18 -12.59 -4.15 -12.37
C LEU A 18 -11.20 -4.78 -12.47
N ILE A 19 -10.63 -5.22 -11.34
CA ILE A 19 -9.32 -5.88 -11.33
C ILE A 19 -9.41 -7.23 -12.04
N LEU A 20 -10.44 -8.05 -11.75
CA LEU A 20 -10.62 -9.35 -12.40
C LEU A 20 -10.79 -9.24 -13.92
N LYS A 21 -11.42 -8.17 -14.43
CA LYS A 21 -11.54 -7.91 -15.88
C LYS A 21 -10.21 -7.67 -16.58
N GLN A 22 -9.18 -7.22 -15.87
CA GLN A 22 -7.84 -6.96 -16.41
C GLN A 22 -6.93 -8.20 -16.32
N MET A 23 -7.37 -9.26 -15.63
CA MET A 23 -6.58 -10.47 -15.43
C MET A 23 -6.79 -11.48 -16.55
N GLU A 24 -5.78 -12.32 -16.79
CA GLU A 24 -5.90 -13.43 -17.73
C GLU A 24 -6.95 -14.45 -17.25
N PRO A 25 -7.71 -15.09 -18.17
CA PRO A 25 -8.80 -16.01 -17.81
C PRO A 25 -8.38 -17.13 -16.85
N LYS A 26 -7.17 -17.66 -17.03
CA LYS A 26 -6.60 -18.71 -16.17
C LYS A 26 -6.40 -18.22 -14.73
N SER A 27 -5.90 -17.00 -14.55
CA SER A 27 -5.69 -16.40 -13.24
C SER A 27 -7.03 -16.09 -12.53
N VAL A 28 -8.03 -15.66 -13.30
CA VAL A 28 -9.40 -15.46 -12.79
C VAL A 28 -9.98 -16.78 -12.26
N GLU A 29 -9.83 -17.88 -13.00
CA GLU A 29 -10.29 -19.21 -12.56
C GLU A 29 -9.59 -19.61 -11.25
N GLU A 30 -8.27 -19.47 -11.16
CA GLU A 30 -7.52 -19.85 -9.97
C GLU A 30 -7.89 -19.00 -8.74
N VAL A 31 -8.05 -17.69 -8.91
CA VAL A 31 -8.47 -16.80 -7.82
C VAL A 31 -9.89 -17.11 -7.37
N THR A 32 -10.81 -17.37 -8.30
CA THR A 32 -12.21 -17.68 -7.98
C THR A 32 -12.33 -19.04 -7.29
N ARG A 33 -11.54 -20.04 -7.72
CA ARG A 33 -11.47 -21.35 -7.06
C ARG A 33 -10.95 -21.22 -5.63
N GLU A 34 -9.91 -20.41 -5.43
CA GLU A 34 -9.39 -20.15 -4.09
C GLU A 34 -10.40 -19.39 -3.22
N LEU A 35 -11.12 -18.40 -3.78
CA LEU A 35 -12.21 -17.69 -3.09
C LEU A 35 -13.30 -18.65 -2.60
N ALA A 36 -13.71 -19.61 -3.43
CA ALA A 36 -14.70 -20.62 -3.05
C ALA A 36 -14.18 -21.62 -2.01
N SER A 37 -12.86 -21.85 -1.97
CA SER A 37 -12.19 -22.73 -1.01
C SER A 37 -11.86 -22.02 0.31
N LEU A 38 -11.85 -20.69 0.32
CA LEU A 38 -11.62 -19.91 1.53
C LEU A 38 -12.82 -20.06 2.48
N GLY A 39 -12.57 -20.70 3.61
CA GLY A 39 -13.46 -20.66 4.76
C GLY A 39 -13.35 -19.34 5.53
N GLU A 40 -13.67 -19.37 6.81
CA GLU A 40 -13.54 -18.19 7.67
C GLU A 40 -12.07 -17.74 7.76
N VAL A 41 -11.84 -16.47 7.40
CA VAL A 41 -10.51 -15.86 7.46
C VAL A 41 -10.44 -14.95 8.68
N PRO A 42 -9.56 -15.22 9.66
CA PRO A 42 -9.42 -14.37 10.83
C PRO A 42 -9.05 -12.93 10.46
N PRO A 43 -9.58 -11.92 11.18
CA PRO A 43 -9.29 -10.51 10.90
C PRO A 43 -7.79 -10.20 10.97
N SER A 44 -7.03 -10.87 11.85
CA SER A 44 -5.57 -10.71 11.95
C SER A 44 -4.85 -11.10 10.65
N ILE A 45 -5.30 -12.16 9.98
CA ILE A 45 -4.73 -12.62 8.70
C ILE A 45 -5.10 -11.64 7.58
N ARG A 46 -6.36 -11.19 7.56
CA ARG A 46 -6.85 -10.20 6.60
C ARG A 46 -6.02 -8.91 6.67
N ASN A 47 -5.88 -8.35 7.87
CA ASN A 47 -5.11 -7.13 8.11
C ASN A 47 -3.63 -7.29 7.69
N LYS A 48 -3.03 -8.45 7.99
CA LYS A 48 -1.65 -8.72 7.58
C LYS A 48 -1.48 -8.70 6.05
N ILE A 49 -2.43 -9.27 5.31
CA ILE A 49 -2.39 -9.30 3.85
C ILE A 49 -2.61 -7.90 3.26
N ILE A 50 -3.51 -7.11 3.84
CA ILE A 50 -3.72 -5.71 3.42
C ILE A 50 -2.45 -4.90 3.64
N GLN A 51 -1.79 -5.03 4.80
CA GLN A 51 -0.54 -4.35 5.09
C GLN A 51 0.57 -4.77 4.12
N GLU A 52 0.73 -6.07 3.86
CA GLU A 52 1.73 -6.57 2.90
C GLU A 52 1.48 -6.04 1.48
N PHE A 53 0.22 -6.00 1.02
CA PHE A 53 -0.13 -5.43 -0.28
C PHE A 53 0.16 -3.94 -0.35
N TYR A 54 -0.19 -3.22 0.72
CA TYR A 54 0.07 -1.80 0.85
C TYR A 54 1.57 -1.50 0.80
N ASP A 55 2.41 -2.19 1.58
CA ASP A 55 3.86 -2.02 1.57
C ASP A 55 4.47 -2.29 0.19
N LEU A 56 3.97 -3.31 -0.53
CA LEU A 56 4.40 -3.60 -1.90
C LEU A 56 3.97 -2.50 -2.88
N ALA A 57 2.75 -1.97 -2.75
CA ALA A 57 2.27 -0.86 -3.55
C ALA A 57 3.10 0.41 -3.29
N LEU A 58 3.45 0.67 -2.04
CA LEU A 58 4.35 1.76 -1.66
C LEU A 58 5.73 1.60 -2.26
N ALA A 59 6.33 0.41 -2.16
CA ALA A 59 7.66 0.15 -2.70
C ALA A 59 7.71 0.35 -4.23
N GLN A 60 6.67 -0.04 -4.96
CA GLN A 60 6.57 0.22 -6.40
C GLN A 60 6.36 1.70 -6.72
N ASN A 61 5.60 2.44 -5.90
CA ASN A 61 5.32 3.85 -6.12
C ASN A 61 6.48 4.78 -5.71
N TRP A 62 7.29 4.39 -4.72
CA TRP A 62 8.48 5.12 -4.27
C TRP A 62 9.61 5.14 -5.31
N ALA A 63 9.59 4.22 -6.27
CA ALA A 63 10.54 4.23 -7.38
C ALA A 63 10.23 5.31 -8.43
N GLY A 64 9.00 5.86 -8.44
CA GLY A 64 8.50 6.72 -9.52
C GLY A 64 8.58 8.22 -9.24
N GLU A 65 8.06 8.71 -8.11
CA GLU A 65 7.94 10.14 -7.83
C GLU A 65 8.08 10.42 -6.32
N GLY A 66 8.67 11.57 -5.96
CA GLY A 66 9.22 11.84 -4.62
C GLY A 66 8.30 11.50 -3.44
N GLY A 67 8.75 10.57 -2.59
CA GLY A 67 7.95 9.93 -1.54
C GLY A 67 7.42 10.81 -0.40
N LEU A 68 7.68 12.12 -0.39
CA LEU A 68 7.21 13.02 0.68
C LEU A 68 5.75 13.45 0.51
N GLU A 69 5.34 13.79 -0.72
CA GLU A 69 3.93 14.14 -1.04
C GLU A 69 3.02 12.92 -0.91
N GLN A 70 3.53 11.73 -1.28
CA GLN A 70 2.78 10.49 -1.16
C GLN A 70 2.71 10.00 0.30
N ALA A 71 3.79 10.11 1.09
CA ALA A 71 3.71 9.85 2.53
C ALA A 71 2.65 10.73 3.21
N LYS A 72 2.51 11.99 2.78
CA LYS A 72 1.47 12.90 3.26
C LYS A 72 0.07 12.46 2.86
N ALA A 73 -0.16 12.11 1.59
CA ALA A 73 -1.45 11.63 1.11
C ALA A 73 -1.89 10.34 1.85
N LEU A 74 -0.94 9.45 2.12
CA LEU A 74 -1.18 8.19 2.81
C LEU A 74 -1.51 8.35 4.29
N LEU A 75 -0.81 9.25 4.97
CA LEU A 75 -1.12 9.63 6.35
C LEU A 75 -2.53 10.23 6.44
N GLN A 76 -2.93 11.04 5.45
CA GLN A 76 -4.26 11.64 5.38
C GLN A 76 -5.38 10.63 5.09
N LEU A 77 -5.09 9.53 4.41
CA LEU A 77 -6.05 8.46 4.12
C LEU A 77 -6.20 7.46 5.28
N SER A 78 -5.18 7.32 6.13
CA SER A 78 -5.10 6.27 7.16
C SER A 78 -5.41 6.77 8.56
N LEU A 79 -5.44 8.09 8.78
CA LEU A 79 -5.60 8.71 10.09
C LEU A 79 -6.63 9.84 10.00
N ASP A 80 -7.28 10.15 11.14
CA ASP A 80 -8.09 11.35 11.25
C ASP A 80 -7.27 12.60 10.87
N PRO A 81 -7.87 13.58 10.18
CA PRO A 81 -7.15 14.70 9.57
C PRO A 81 -6.30 15.51 10.58
N GLY A 82 -6.70 15.56 11.84
CA GLY A 82 -5.92 16.20 12.92
C GLY A 82 -4.69 15.43 13.37
N GLU A 83 -4.68 14.11 13.23
CA GLU A 83 -3.56 13.24 13.61
C GLU A 83 -2.57 13.08 12.45
N ALA A 84 -3.08 12.98 11.23
CA ALA A 84 -2.29 13.04 10.00
C ALA A 84 -1.47 14.35 9.90
N ASP A 85 -2.08 15.51 10.21
CA ASP A 85 -1.39 16.81 10.17
C ASP A 85 -0.26 16.89 11.21
N ARG A 86 -0.48 16.38 12.43
CA ARG A 86 0.55 16.34 13.50
C ARG A 86 1.77 15.51 13.09
N ILE A 87 1.55 14.36 12.46
CA ILE A 87 2.62 13.45 12.02
C ILE A 87 3.31 13.98 10.75
N CYS A 88 2.55 14.58 9.83
CA CYS A 88 3.07 15.28 8.65
C CYS A 88 3.76 16.61 8.99
N ARG A 89 3.77 17.00 10.28
CA ARG A 89 4.59 18.09 10.82
C ARG A 89 5.92 17.59 11.42
N PRO A 90 6.80 16.82 10.74
CA PRO A 90 8.16 16.73 11.22
C PRO A 90 8.83 18.07 10.96
N SER A 91 9.37 18.62 12.05
CA SER A 91 10.02 19.92 12.18
C SER A 91 11.02 20.19 11.05
N GLY A 92 11.09 21.47 10.68
CA GLY A 92 11.92 22.02 9.61
C GLY A 92 13.24 21.31 9.30
N ASN A 93 13.52 21.21 8.00
CA ASN A 93 14.86 21.36 7.45
C ASN A 93 15.94 20.34 7.87
N ARG A 94 15.63 19.03 7.88
CA ARG A 94 16.67 17.99 8.00
C ARG A 94 16.86 17.03 6.82
N PHE A 95 16.15 17.24 5.71
CA PHE A 95 16.35 16.45 4.48
C PHE A 95 16.88 17.24 3.27
N ALA A 96 17.27 18.50 3.48
CA ALA A 96 18.00 19.29 2.48
C ALA A 96 19.45 19.51 2.93
N LYS A 97 20.31 18.53 2.64
CA LYS A 97 21.70 18.73 2.15
C LYS A 97 22.42 17.36 1.98
N PRO A 98 22.24 16.68 0.83
CA PRO A 98 23.09 15.55 0.47
C PRO A 98 24.50 15.95 0.00
N LEU A 99 24.86 17.24 -0.08
CA LEU A 99 26.13 17.70 -0.69
C LEU A 99 26.99 18.64 0.15
N CYS A 100 26.62 18.97 1.40
CA CYS A 100 27.40 19.90 2.23
C CYS A 100 28.56 19.24 3.01
N VAL A 101 28.61 17.91 3.07
CA VAL A 101 29.64 17.17 3.84
C VAL A 101 30.96 17.00 3.08
N LEU A 102 31.01 17.24 1.76
CA LEU A 102 32.23 17.03 0.95
C LEU A 102 32.96 18.30 0.48
N GLN A 103 32.71 19.47 1.07
CA GLN A 103 33.41 20.72 0.68
C GLN A 103 34.09 21.50 1.81
N ARG A 104 34.43 20.85 2.94
CA ARG A 104 35.43 21.41 3.86
C ARG A 104 36.41 20.34 4.34
N ARG A 105 37.69 20.58 3.99
CA ARG A 105 38.92 19.79 4.26
C ARG A 105 39.06 18.65 3.25
N THR A 106 39.95 18.69 2.27
CA THR A 106 41.29 19.31 2.12
C THR A 106 41.55 19.55 0.64
#